data_AF-L2FRC8-F1
#
_entry.id   AF-L2FRC8-F1
#
_cell.length_a   1.000
_cell.length_b   1.000
_cell.length_c   1.000
_cell.angle_alpha   90.00
_cell.angle_beta   90.00
_cell.angle_gamma   90.00
#
_symmetry.space_group_name_H-M   'P 1'
#
loop_
_entity.id
_entity.type
_entity.pdbx_description
1 polymer ?
#
loop_
_entity_poly.entity_id
_entity_poly.type
_entity_poly.pdbx_seq_one_letter_code
_entity_poly.pdbx_strand_id
1 'polypeptide(L)'
;MPAIFADQVLPVGNEQKIKLDASIKDQEIAQREVPSTADCATHLRLLDTFVALRRSVELLADEADLTAAQGWDLYCRRAVSRFEKWSTSTQRGQPPVDVLMAWHALMLHPKAYARFIELGGSLGLDGLDWTEVSNAVDIDITLSGFLDLIEADGTLESLVAEGRQSTGIFNLKNPAGTVLFSYDLAAAINRQFDFSTKMSRYAWLRSPTAESTLAQSVERYRNFFHLIGAHPGTVMVPTLDIDLVWHTHQLAPLRYRAYSKKMAGRLIDHDDEISADRLQELSTDMQGLWREEFGTEYHACLCWTCEAGRAHAPDATAKRSPCPMLNSLANHGYLPRDGNAISMDNLISGLGKALNFNESLVRTLGTPAFATSTTGDANTFNLDDIAKHNVIEHDGSLSRADFAVTGDAKTFNQSVFDETYGYLTEGAAATEEKVNVATMATARSKRIATAQATNPSFNLTSSQVTVSLGESAVILGTLGGSFSEPAAPLEWMKIVFEEERLPFKEGFNTSTEVITTAQVLGLSQLIATSST
;
A
#
# COMPACT_ATOMS: atom_id res chain seq x y z
N MET A 1 -6.83 6.65 -17.61
CA MET A 1 -5.42 6.93 -17.27
C MET A 1 -5.02 8.12 -18.13
N PRO A 2 -4.29 9.13 -17.65
CA PRO A 2 -3.85 10.27 -18.45
C PRO A 2 -2.58 9.95 -19.26
N ALA A 3 -2.20 10.82 -20.20
CA ALA A 3 -1.06 10.66 -21.09
C ALA A 3 -0.48 12.03 -21.54
N ILE A 4 0.83 12.14 -21.81
CA ILE A 4 1.53 13.41 -22.15
C ILE A 4 2.13 13.46 -23.57
N PHE A 5 1.54 14.14 -24.58
CA PHE A 5 2.28 14.52 -25.81
C PHE A 5 2.18 16.02 -26.12
N ALA A 6 3.11 16.46 -26.98
CA ALA A 6 3.60 17.81 -27.20
C ALA A 6 2.58 18.84 -27.70
N ASP A 7 2.72 20.06 -27.16
CA ASP A 7 2.36 21.37 -27.70
C ASP A 7 1.10 21.43 -28.58
N GLN A 8 -0.06 21.59 -27.94
CA GLN A 8 -1.16 22.32 -28.57
C GLN A 8 -1.05 23.80 -28.24
N VAL A 9 -0.58 24.54 -29.24
CA VAL A 9 -0.50 26.00 -29.28
C VAL A 9 -1.91 26.58 -29.13
N LEU A 10 -2.20 27.17 -27.96
CA LEU A 10 -3.26 28.18 -27.86
C LEU A 10 -2.83 29.43 -28.65
N PRO A 11 -3.77 30.18 -29.27
CA PRO A 11 -3.43 31.32 -30.12
C PRO A 11 -2.52 32.33 -29.41
N VAL A 12 -1.36 32.56 -30.02
CA VAL A 12 -0.26 33.37 -29.49
C VAL A 12 -0.66 34.84 -29.42
N GLY A 13 -0.97 35.32 -28.22
CA GLY A 13 -1.00 36.75 -27.89
C GLY A 13 0.25 37.13 -27.10
N ASN A 14 1.23 37.70 -27.81
CA ASN A 14 2.48 38.32 -27.30
C ASN A 14 3.22 37.55 -26.18
N GLU A 15 4.22 36.77 -26.59
CA GLU A 15 5.26 36.23 -25.70
C GLU A 15 6.02 37.37 -24.98
N GLN A 16 5.59 37.69 -23.76
CA GLN A 16 6.47 38.31 -22.79
C GLN A 16 7.14 37.21 -21.97
N LYS A 17 8.47 37.16 -22.05
CA LYS A 17 9.33 36.28 -21.26
C LYS A 17 8.92 36.32 -19.79
N ILE A 18 8.58 35.14 -19.27
CA ILE A 18 8.30 34.88 -17.87
C ILE A 18 9.51 35.30 -17.03
N LYS A 19 9.33 36.33 -16.19
CA LYS A 19 10.21 36.62 -15.06
C LYS A 19 9.37 36.49 -13.79
N LEU A 20 9.47 35.34 -13.12
CA LEU A 20 9.07 35.24 -11.72
C LEU A 20 10.31 35.37 -10.84
N ASP A 21 10.15 36.17 -9.80
CA ASP A 21 11.18 36.65 -8.88
C ASP A 21 11.97 35.50 -8.23
N ALA A 22 13.29 35.63 -8.21
CA ALA A 22 14.25 34.61 -7.76
C ALA A 22 14.52 34.68 -6.24
N SER A 23 13.54 35.09 -5.44
CA SER A 23 13.76 35.40 -4.02
C SER A 23 12.98 34.54 -3.01
N ILE A 24 12.55 33.34 -3.38
CA ILE A 24 12.06 32.36 -2.40
C ILE A 24 13.28 31.57 -1.93
N LYS A 25 13.75 31.88 -0.71
CA LYS A 25 14.95 31.28 -0.12
C LYS A 25 14.78 29.77 0.00
N ASP A 26 15.72 29.05 -0.63
CA ASP A 26 15.84 27.59 -0.76
C ASP A 26 15.96 26.77 0.55
N GLN A 27 15.72 27.35 1.73
CA GLN A 27 16.11 26.73 3.01
C GLN A 27 14.97 26.06 3.81
N GLU A 28 13.69 26.29 3.48
CA GLU A 28 12.55 25.60 4.16
C GLU A 28 11.87 24.50 3.31
N ILE A 29 12.23 24.36 2.03
CA ILE A 29 11.72 23.30 1.11
C ILE A 29 12.37 21.91 1.41
N ALA A 30 13.21 21.83 2.44
CA ALA A 30 14.32 20.89 2.53
C ALA A 30 14.08 19.56 3.28
N GLN A 31 12.88 18.94 3.26
CA GLN A 31 12.77 17.55 3.78
C GLN A 31 11.97 16.53 2.95
N ARG A 32 10.98 16.89 2.12
CA ARG A 32 10.21 15.87 1.35
C ARG A 32 9.84 16.32 -0.07
N GLU A 33 10.56 15.79 -1.06
CA GLU A 33 10.38 16.10 -2.48
C GLU A 33 9.10 15.52 -3.11
N VAL A 34 8.50 14.52 -2.49
CA VAL A 34 7.33 13.76 -2.97
C VAL A 34 6.36 13.50 -1.82
N PRO A 35 5.09 13.14 -2.09
CA PRO A 35 4.11 12.84 -1.05
C PRO A 35 4.54 11.70 -0.13
N SER A 36 4.11 11.78 1.12
CA SER A 36 4.26 10.70 2.09
C SER A 36 3.17 9.63 1.93
N THR A 37 3.37 8.45 2.52
CA THR A 37 2.31 7.43 2.63
C THR A 37 1.10 7.95 3.40
N ALA A 38 1.32 8.78 4.42
CA ALA A 38 0.25 9.44 5.17
C ALA A 38 -0.53 10.44 4.30
N ASP A 39 0.16 11.25 3.49
CA ASP A 39 -0.47 12.19 2.54
C ASP A 39 -1.40 11.42 1.59
N CYS A 40 -0.90 10.32 1.01
CA CYS A 40 -1.68 9.47 0.09
C CYS A 40 -2.86 8.78 0.81
N ALA A 41 -2.68 8.35 2.06
CA ALA A 41 -3.75 7.74 2.85
C ALA A 41 -4.85 8.75 3.18
N THR A 42 -4.50 9.98 3.57
CA THR A 42 -5.46 11.07 3.79
C THR A 42 -6.17 11.44 2.50
N HIS A 43 -5.45 11.47 1.38
CA HIS A 43 -6.07 11.71 0.08
C HIS A 43 -7.07 10.60 -0.29
N LEU A 44 -6.76 9.32 -0.05
CA LEU A 44 -7.73 8.23 -0.23
C LEU A 44 -9.01 8.44 0.59
N ARG A 45 -8.90 8.89 1.85
CA ARG A 45 -10.07 9.23 2.69
C ARG A 45 -10.89 10.36 2.06
N LEU A 46 -10.23 11.41 1.56
CA LEU A 46 -10.90 12.51 0.86
C LEU A 46 -11.64 12.03 -0.40
N LEU A 47 -11.05 11.13 -1.18
CA LEU A 47 -11.71 10.55 -2.36
C LEU A 47 -12.94 9.70 -1.96
N ASP A 48 -12.85 8.92 -0.89
CA ASP A 48 -13.99 8.19 -0.32
C ASP A 48 -15.10 9.15 0.13
N THR A 49 -14.74 10.27 0.78
CA THR A 49 -15.66 11.34 1.15
C THR A 49 -16.38 11.92 -0.07
N PHE A 50 -15.69 12.19 -1.17
CA PHE A 50 -16.32 12.68 -2.40
C PHE A 50 -17.27 11.64 -3.02
N VAL A 51 -16.89 10.35 -3.02
CA VAL A 51 -17.76 9.27 -3.53
C VAL A 51 -19.01 9.11 -2.66
N ALA A 52 -18.86 9.18 -1.33
CA ALA A 52 -20.01 9.15 -0.41
C ALA A 52 -20.92 10.36 -0.64
N LEU A 53 -20.36 11.55 -0.78
CA LEU A 53 -21.09 12.79 -1.05
C LEU A 53 -21.95 12.67 -2.32
N ARG A 54 -21.35 12.20 -3.41
CA ARG A 54 -22.08 11.98 -4.67
C ARG A 54 -23.25 11.02 -4.51
N ARG A 55 -23.04 9.89 -3.85
CA ARG A 55 -24.12 8.91 -3.61
C ARG A 55 -25.28 9.53 -2.84
N SER A 56 -24.98 10.33 -1.82
CA SER A 56 -26.00 10.98 -1.02
C SER A 56 -26.78 12.05 -1.83
N VAL A 57 -26.10 12.82 -2.69
CA VAL A 57 -26.77 13.75 -3.62
C VAL A 57 -27.66 13.00 -4.61
N GLU A 58 -27.19 11.87 -5.16
CA GLU A 58 -27.96 11.05 -6.10
C GLU A 58 -29.22 10.46 -5.44
N LEU A 59 -29.14 10.01 -4.17
CA LEU A 59 -30.29 9.51 -3.42
C LEU A 59 -31.32 10.62 -3.15
N LEU A 60 -30.87 11.81 -2.83
CA LEU A 60 -31.77 12.94 -2.57
C LEU A 60 -32.36 13.52 -3.84
N ALA A 61 -31.69 13.42 -4.98
CA ALA A 61 -32.22 13.91 -6.26
C ALA A 61 -33.61 13.32 -6.56
N ASP A 62 -33.80 12.03 -6.25
CA ASP A 62 -35.09 11.34 -6.40
C ASP A 62 -36.20 12.00 -5.53
N GLU A 63 -35.87 12.50 -4.33
CA GLU A 63 -36.83 13.19 -3.45
C GLU A 63 -37.24 14.57 -4.00
N ALA A 64 -36.42 15.19 -4.86
CA ALA A 64 -36.69 16.47 -5.53
C ALA A 64 -37.24 16.34 -6.96
N ASP A 65 -37.69 15.15 -7.37
CA ASP A 65 -38.19 14.88 -8.73
C ASP A 65 -37.13 15.20 -9.82
N LEU A 66 -35.86 14.92 -9.51
CA LEU A 66 -34.73 15.03 -10.42
C LEU A 66 -34.11 13.65 -10.66
N THR A 67 -33.57 13.44 -11.87
CA THR A 67 -32.69 12.26 -12.06
C THR A 67 -31.39 12.43 -11.28
N ALA A 68 -30.79 11.33 -10.84
CA ALA A 68 -29.47 11.31 -10.20
C ALA A 68 -28.41 12.18 -10.93
N ALA A 69 -28.36 12.08 -12.26
CA ALA A 69 -27.43 12.87 -13.08
C ALA A 69 -27.73 14.38 -13.04
N GLN A 70 -29.01 14.77 -13.07
CA GLN A 70 -29.41 16.19 -12.96
C GLN A 70 -29.11 16.75 -11.57
N GLY A 71 -29.41 15.99 -10.51
CA GLY A 71 -29.11 16.39 -9.14
C GLY A 71 -27.61 16.59 -8.93
N TRP A 72 -26.79 15.65 -9.43
CA TRP A 72 -25.34 15.74 -9.34
C TRP A 72 -24.74 16.92 -10.13
N ASP A 73 -25.21 17.18 -11.36
CA ASP A 73 -24.78 18.33 -12.17
C ASP A 73 -25.08 19.66 -11.45
N LEU A 74 -26.29 19.82 -10.92
CA LEU A 74 -26.69 21.00 -10.15
C LEU A 74 -25.83 21.19 -8.90
N TYR A 75 -25.52 20.10 -8.21
CA TYR A 75 -24.64 20.13 -7.04
C TYR A 75 -23.22 20.58 -7.40
N CYS A 76 -22.65 20.07 -8.49
CA CYS A 76 -21.33 20.49 -8.97
C CYS A 76 -21.30 21.99 -9.30
N ARG A 77 -22.32 22.49 -10.01
CA ARG A 77 -22.43 23.93 -10.34
C ARG A 77 -22.53 24.80 -9.09
N ARG A 78 -23.26 24.33 -8.08
CA ARG A 78 -23.35 25.00 -6.78
C ARG A 78 -22.00 25.00 -6.06
N ALA A 79 -21.29 23.87 -6.02
CA ALA A 79 -19.96 23.77 -5.43
C ALA A 79 -18.99 24.77 -6.05
N VAL A 80 -19.01 24.93 -7.39
CA VAL A 80 -18.22 25.93 -8.11
C VAL A 80 -18.59 27.36 -7.72
N SER A 81 -19.89 27.66 -7.61
CA SER A 81 -20.37 29.00 -7.18
C SER A 81 -19.91 29.35 -5.76
N ARG A 82 -20.00 28.38 -4.83
CA ARG A 82 -19.50 28.54 -3.46
C ARG A 82 -17.98 28.68 -3.42
N PHE A 83 -17.27 27.94 -4.25
CA PHE A 83 -15.82 28.06 -4.39
C PHE A 83 -15.39 29.43 -4.96
N GLU A 84 -16.09 30.01 -5.94
CA GLU A 84 -15.80 31.37 -6.44
C GLU A 84 -15.94 32.41 -5.33
N LYS A 85 -16.99 32.31 -4.49
CA LYS A 85 -17.19 33.19 -3.33
C LYS A 85 -16.14 32.97 -2.25
N TRP A 86 -15.85 31.72 -1.91
CA TRP A 86 -14.89 31.36 -0.86
C TRP A 86 -13.46 31.76 -1.23
N SER A 87 -13.04 31.47 -2.47
CA SER A 87 -11.68 31.74 -2.95
C SER A 87 -11.35 33.24 -2.98
N THR A 88 -12.34 34.10 -3.17
CA THR A 88 -12.16 35.57 -3.18
C THR A 88 -12.37 36.24 -1.81
N SER A 89 -12.82 35.50 -0.79
CA SER A 89 -13.01 36.03 0.56
C SER A 89 -11.70 36.44 1.22
N THR A 90 -11.71 37.56 1.95
CA THR A 90 -10.58 38.03 2.76
C THR A 90 -10.51 37.34 4.13
N GLN A 91 -11.60 36.72 4.59
CA GLN A 91 -11.65 35.90 5.80
C GLN A 91 -12.06 34.48 5.39
N ARG A 92 -11.07 33.64 5.09
CA ARG A 92 -11.30 32.24 4.74
C ARG A 92 -11.20 31.37 5.98
N GLY A 93 -12.31 30.74 6.35
CA GLY A 93 -12.30 29.58 7.24
C GLY A 93 -12.03 28.30 6.45
N GLN A 94 -12.01 27.16 7.15
CA GLN A 94 -11.87 25.83 6.55
C GLN A 94 -12.95 25.63 5.46
N PRO A 95 -12.58 25.20 4.24
CA PRO A 95 -13.55 25.02 3.18
C PRO A 95 -14.49 23.85 3.50
N PRO A 96 -15.81 24.02 3.31
CA PRO A 96 -16.73 22.89 3.32
C PRO A 96 -16.37 21.87 2.24
N VAL A 97 -16.84 20.62 2.39
CA VAL A 97 -16.44 19.49 1.52
C VAL A 97 -16.69 19.76 0.03
N ASP A 98 -17.79 20.43 -0.32
CA ASP A 98 -18.11 20.77 -1.71
C ASP A 98 -17.16 21.81 -2.31
N VAL A 99 -16.80 22.83 -1.53
CA VAL A 99 -15.79 23.83 -1.88
C VAL A 99 -14.41 23.18 -1.97
N LEU A 100 -14.07 22.27 -1.06
CA LEU A 100 -12.82 21.51 -1.08
C LEU A 100 -12.73 20.61 -2.33
N MET A 101 -13.83 19.99 -2.75
CA MET A 101 -13.93 19.21 -3.98
C MET A 101 -13.66 20.06 -5.23
N ALA A 102 -14.24 21.26 -5.29
CA ALA A 102 -13.97 22.19 -6.39
C ALA A 102 -12.50 22.67 -6.39
N TRP A 103 -11.93 22.97 -5.22
CA TRP A 103 -10.53 23.37 -5.12
C TRP A 103 -9.57 22.24 -5.51
N HIS A 104 -9.83 21.02 -5.04
CA HIS A 104 -9.12 19.79 -5.41
C HIS A 104 -9.09 19.61 -6.93
N ALA A 105 -10.25 19.65 -7.59
CA ALA A 105 -10.36 19.51 -9.04
C ALA A 105 -9.58 20.58 -9.82
N LEU A 106 -9.50 21.82 -9.31
CA LEU A 106 -8.72 22.88 -9.96
C LEU A 106 -7.20 22.61 -9.85
N MET A 107 -6.72 22.12 -8.70
CA MET A 107 -5.30 21.83 -8.48
C MET A 107 -4.79 20.62 -9.28
N LEU A 108 -5.67 19.65 -9.55
CA LEU A 108 -5.36 18.51 -10.43
C LEU A 108 -5.19 18.89 -11.91
N HIS A 109 -5.32 20.18 -12.25
CA HIS A 109 -4.91 20.71 -13.54
C HIS A 109 -3.78 21.74 -13.35
N PRO A 110 -2.51 21.29 -13.24
CA PRO A 110 -1.42 22.10 -12.70
C PRO A 110 -1.09 23.35 -13.55
N LYS A 111 -1.28 23.30 -14.88
CA LYS A 111 -1.15 24.49 -15.75
C LYS A 111 -2.26 25.52 -15.50
N ALA A 112 -3.51 25.08 -15.38
CA ALA A 112 -4.65 25.95 -15.13
C ALA A 112 -4.52 26.62 -13.75
N TYR A 113 -4.14 25.85 -12.72
CA TYR A 113 -3.89 26.39 -11.38
C TYR A 113 -2.73 27.39 -11.37
N ALA A 114 -1.60 27.07 -12.02
CA ALA A 114 -0.48 28.00 -12.13
C ALA A 114 -0.91 29.32 -12.82
N ARG A 115 -1.69 29.22 -13.89
CA ARG A 115 -2.21 30.39 -14.61
C ARG A 115 -3.17 31.22 -13.76
N PHE A 116 -4.03 30.57 -12.98
CA PHE A 116 -4.92 31.24 -12.03
C PHE A 116 -4.12 32.06 -11.00
N ILE A 117 -3.07 31.48 -10.41
CA ILE A 117 -2.19 32.18 -9.46
C ILE A 117 -1.44 33.34 -10.12
N GLU A 118 -0.88 33.14 -11.32
CA GLU A 118 -0.18 34.20 -12.08
C GLU A 118 -1.08 35.41 -12.39
N LEU A 119 -2.38 35.18 -12.54
CA LEU A 119 -3.38 36.23 -12.82
C LEU A 119 -3.93 36.90 -11.54
N GLY A 120 -3.37 36.60 -10.37
CA GLY A 120 -3.74 37.22 -9.10
C GLY A 120 -4.69 36.39 -8.24
N GLY A 121 -4.85 35.09 -8.52
CA GLY A 121 -5.56 34.16 -7.66
C GLY A 121 -4.95 34.10 -6.25
N SER A 122 -5.78 34.14 -5.22
CA SER A 122 -5.34 34.34 -3.83
C SER A 122 -5.12 33.05 -3.03
N LEU A 123 -5.16 31.87 -3.67
CA LEU A 123 -5.08 30.57 -2.98
C LEU A 123 -3.65 30.09 -2.68
N GLY A 124 -2.63 30.80 -3.18
CA GLY A 124 -1.22 30.48 -2.93
C GLY A 124 -0.71 29.27 -3.72
N LEU A 125 0.47 28.77 -3.35
CA LEU A 125 1.11 27.59 -3.98
C LEU A 125 1.46 26.48 -2.98
N ASP A 126 1.17 26.68 -1.70
CA ASP A 126 1.45 25.70 -0.64
C ASP A 126 0.53 24.47 -0.75
N GLY A 127 -0.68 24.66 -1.29
CA GLY A 127 -1.63 23.59 -1.58
C GLY A 127 -2.55 23.26 -0.41
N LEU A 128 -3.00 22.00 -0.34
CA LEU A 128 -3.83 21.51 0.77
C LEU A 128 -2.96 21.17 1.99
N ASP A 129 -3.37 21.64 3.17
CA ASP A 129 -2.82 21.14 4.44
C ASP A 129 -3.47 19.79 4.78
N TRP A 130 -2.69 18.71 4.69
CA TRP A 130 -3.17 17.36 4.96
C TRP A 130 -3.65 17.15 6.40
N THR A 131 -3.17 17.94 7.36
CA THR A 131 -3.64 17.91 8.75
C THR A 131 -5.07 18.48 8.83
N GLU A 132 -5.30 19.61 8.18
CA GLU A 132 -6.63 20.22 8.10
C GLU A 132 -7.61 19.35 7.31
N VAL A 133 -7.16 18.77 6.20
CA VAL A 133 -7.96 17.82 5.42
C VAL A 133 -8.28 16.59 6.26
N SER A 134 -7.30 16.01 6.97
CA SER A 134 -7.54 14.85 7.85
C SER A 134 -8.64 15.14 8.87
N ASN A 135 -8.61 16.32 9.50
CA ASN A 135 -9.65 16.72 10.45
C ASN A 135 -11.02 16.91 9.80
N ALA A 136 -11.08 17.32 8.52
CA ALA A 136 -12.32 17.47 7.77
C ALA A 136 -12.93 16.15 7.31
N VAL A 137 -12.09 15.14 7.01
CA VAL A 137 -12.50 13.87 6.41
C VAL A 137 -12.59 12.72 7.42
N ASP A 138 -12.23 12.92 8.68
CA ASP A 138 -12.36 11.91 9.76
C ASP A 138 -13.82 11.65 10.19
N ILE A 139 -14.77 12.09 9.36
CA ILE A 139 -16.19 11.97 9.61
C ILE A 139 -16.65 10.68 8.93
N ASP A 140 -17.13 9.77 9.77
CA ASP A 140 -18.15 8.80 9.43
C ASP A 140 -19.32 9.59 8.82
N ILE A 141 -19.25 9.93 7.51
CA ILE A 141 -20.36 10.55 6.76
C ILE A 141 -21.40 9.46 6.58
N THR A 142 -22.00 9.11 7.70
CA THR A 142 -23.35 8.62 7.83
C THR A 142 -24.27 9.62 7.11
N LEU A 143 -25.38 9.12 6.58
CA LEU A 143 -26.40 9.95 5.94
C LEU A 143 -26.75 11.18 6.80
N SER A 144 -26.68 11.06 8.13
CA SER A 144 -26.82 12.16 9.11
C SER A 144 -25.82 13.31 8.93
N GLY A 145 -24.52 13.05 8.74
CA GLY A 145 -23.54 14.14 8.57
C GLY A 145 -23.74 14.90 7.25
N PHE A 146 -24.26 14.23 6.22
CA PHE A 146 -24.66 14.88 4.98
C PHE A 146 -25.99 15.64 5.12
N LEU A 147 -26.95 15.11 5.88
CA LEU A 147 -28.18 15.82 6.22
C LEU A 147 -27.90 17.07 7.05
N ASP A 148 -26.93 17.04 7.98
CA ASP A 148 -26.48 18.22 8.73
C ASP A 148 -25.86 19.29 7.81
N LEU A 149 -25.13 18.87 6.78
CA LEU A 149 -24.58 19.74 5.72
C LEU A 149 -25.70 20.38 4.89
N ILE A 150 -26.76 19.63 4.61
CA ILE A 150 -27.96 20.14 3.92
C ILE A 150 -28.69 21.10 4.86
N GLU A 151 -28.99 20.72 6.09
CA GLU A 151 -29.67 21.57 7.08
C GLU A 151 -28.92 22.90 7.32
N ALA A 152 -27.59 22.89 7.32
CA ALA A 152 -26.77 24.10 7.42
C ALA A 152 -26.88 25.02 6.18
N ASP A 153 -27.14 24.46 4.99
CA ASP A 153 -27.21 25.15 3.70
C ASP A 153 -28.66 25.33 3.15
N GLY A 154 -29.68 24.79 3.83
CA GLY A 154 -31.10 24.85 3.49
C GLY A 154 -31.71 23.55 2.94
N THR A 155 -32.96 23.59 2.48
CA THR A 155 -33.62 22.41 1.86
C THR A 155 -32.92 22.02 0.55
N LEU A 156 -33.11 20.78 0.08
CA LEU A 156 -32.65 20.33 -1.24
C LEU A 156 -33.09 21.27 -2.38
N GLU A 157 -34.26 21.91 -2.24
CA GLU A 157 -34.75 22.94 -3.16
C GLU A 157 -33.82 24.18 -3.22
N SER A 158 -33.27 24.60 -2.07
CA SER A 158 -32.28 25.69 -1.97
C SER A 158 -30.99 25.33 -2.73
N LEU A 159 -30.52 24.09 -2.54
CA LEU A 159 -29.33 23.57 -3.22
C LEU A 159 -29.51 23.56 -4.74
N VAL A 160 -30.66 23.11 -5.20
CA VAL A 160 -31.05 23.10 -6.62
C VAL A 160 -31.17 24.52 -7.18
N ALA A 161 -31.75 25.46 -6.42
CA ALA A 161 -31.93 26.84 -6.86
C ALA A 161 -30.58 27.55 -7.09
N GLU A 162 -29.61 27.39 -6.20
CA GLU A 162 -28.26 27.95 -6.37
C GLU A 162 -27.53 27.31 -7.56
N GLY A 163 -27.64 25.99 -7.71
CA GLY A 163 -27.05 25.26 -8.85
C GLY A 163 -27.57 25.75 -10.19
N ARG A 164 -28.87 26.06 -10.30
CA ARG A 164 -29.50 26.60 -11.52
C ARG A 164 -29.01 28.00 -11.91
N GLN A 165 -28.52 28.78 -10.95
CA GLN A 165 -27.98 30.13 -11.20
C GLN A 165 -26.49 30.10 -11.60
N SER A 166 -25.82 28.97 -11.43
CA SER A 166 -24.41 28.80 -11.76
C SER A 166 -24.24 28.08 -13.10
N THR A 167 -23.25 28.52 -13.88
CA THR A 167 -22.87 27.84 -15.12
C THR A 167 -21.92 26.67 -14.88
N GLY A 168 -21.35 26.54 -13.66
CA GLY A 168 -20.26 25.59 -13.38
C GLY A 168 -18.88 26.05 -13.88
N ILE A 169 -18.79 27.22 -14.52
CA ILE A 169 -17.54 27.81 -14.97
C ILE A 169 -16.99 28.72 -13.88
N PHE A 170 -15.80 28.38 -13.38
CA PHE A 170 -15.08 29.21 -12.41
C PHE A 170 -14.42 30.39 -13.12
N ASN A 171 -14.62 31.60 -12.61
CA ASN A 171 -14.02 32.80 -13.18
C ASN A 171 -13.23 33.61 -12.13
N LEU A 172 -12.01 34.01 -12.46
CA LEU A 172 -11.32 35.09 -11.76
C LEU A 172 -11.62 36.41 -12.47
N LYS A 173 -12.12 37.39 -11.75
CA LYS A 173 -12.41 38.74 -12.27
C LYS A 173 -11.52 39.77 -11.62
N ASN A 174 -11.13 40.80 -12.39
CA ASN A 174 -10.47 41.98 -11.82
C ASN A 174 -11.50 42.87 -11.07
N PRO A 175 -11.07 43.90 -10.34
CA PRO A 175 -11.98 44.82 -9.64
C PRO A 175 -12.99 45.55 -10.55
N ALA A 176 -12.71 45.64 -11.86
CA ALA A 176 -13.61 46.22 -12.85
C ALA A 176 -14.63 45.20 -13.42
N GLY A 177 -14.62 43.94 -12.94
CA GLY A 177 -15.52 42.88 -13.37
C GLY A 177 -15.10 42.13 -14.65
N THR A 178 -13.94 42.45 -15.24
CA THR A 178 -13.42 41.74 -16.42
C THR A 178 -12.90 40.36 -16.03
N VAL A 179 -13.33 39.33 -16.75
CA VAL A 179 -12.84 37.95 -16.57
C VAL A 179 -11.39 37.86 -17.04
N LEU A 180 -10.49 37.47 -16.13
CA LEU A 180 -9.06 37.25 -16.38
C LEU A 180 -8.75 35.78 -16.63
N PHE A 181 -9.45 34.89 -15.93
CA PHE A 181 -9.30 33.44 -16.01
C PHE A 181 -10.68 32.80 -16.01
N SER A 182 -10.85 31.75 -16.80
CA SER A 182 -12.09 31.00 -16.92
C SER A 182 -11.75 29.53 -17.09
N TYR A 183 -12.42 28.66 -16.32
CA TYR A 183 -12.19 27.21 -16.36
C TYR A 183 -13.49 26.47 -16.04
N ASP A 184 -13.83 25.46 -16.85
CA ASP A 184 -15.03 24.63 -16.62
C ASP A 184 -14.77 23.65 -15.47
N LEU A 185 -14.94 24.16 -14.25
CA LEU A 185 -14.61 23.46 -13.03
C LEU A 185 -15.64 22.37 -12.71
N ALA A 186 -16.91 22.54 -13.11
CA ALA A 186 -17.91 21.50 -12.97
C ALA A 186 -17.59 20.29 -13.87
N ALA A 187 -17.15 20.52 -15.11
CA ALA A 187 -16.67 19.43 -15.98
C ALA A 187 -15.42 18.77 -15.39
N ALA A 188 -14.47 19.54 -14.86
CA ALA A 188 -13.27 19.00 -14.22
C ALA A 188 -13.61 18.12 -12.99
N ILE A 189 -14.52 18.56 -12.10
CA ILE A 189 -15.01 17.74 -10.98
C ILE A 189 -15.50 16.39 -11.51
N ASN A 190 -16.34 16.40 -12.55
CA ASN A 190 -16.90 15.17 -13.12
C ASN A 190 -15.83 14.22 -13.69
N ARG A 191 -14.81 14.74 -14.41
CA ARG A 191 -13.71 13.91 -14.93
C ARG A 191 -12.92 13.24 -13.82
N GLN A 192 -12.70 13.94 -12.70
CA GLN A 192 -11.96 13.38 -11.56
C GLN A 192 -12.77 12.32 -10.78
N PHE A 193 -14.10 12.32 -10.87
CA PHE A 193 -14.94 11.35 -10.16
C PHE A 193 -14.77 9.90 -10.60
N ASP A 194 -14.41 9.66 -11.86
CA ASP A 194 -14.12 8.32 -12.34
C ASP A 194 -12.90 7.72 -11.64
N PHE A 195 -11.89 8.56 -11.37
CA PHE A 195 -10.72 8.17 -10.58
C PHE A 195 -11.11 7.92 -9.12
N SER A 196 -11.81 8.86 -8.46
CA SER A 196 -12.27 8.71 -7.07
C SER A 196 -13.09 7.43 -6.87
N THR A 197 -14.00 7.13 -7.80
CA THR A 197 -14.85 5.93 -7.76
C THR A 197 -14.03 4.65 -7.88
N LYS A 198 -13.00 4.64 -8.75
CA LYS A 198 -12.08 3.50 -8.85
C LYS A 198 -11.33 3.30 -7.54
N MET A 199 -10.69 4.35 -6.99
CA MET A 199 -9.95 4.27 -5.72
C MET A 199 -10.81 3.75 -4.57
N SER A 200 -12.03 4.30 -4.42
CA SER A 200 -12.98 3.88 -3.39
C SER A 200 -13.37 2.40 -3.51
N ARG A 201 -13.59 1.89 -4.72
CA ARG A 201 -13.93 0.48 -4.97
C ARG A 201 -12.80 -0.49 -4.62
N TYR A 202 -11.54 -0.09 -4.79
CA TYR A 202 -10.39 -0.93 -4.41
C TYR A 202 -10.18 -1.00 -2.90
N ALA A 203 -10.74 -0.06 -2.13
CA ALA A 203 -10.76 -0.05 -0.67
C ALA A 203 -9.38 -0.27 -0.02
N TRP A 204 -8.32 0.34 -0.57
CA TRP A 204 -6.94 0.14 -0.11
C TRP A 204 -6.75 0.44 1.38
N LEU A 205 -7.43 1.45 1.92
CA LEU A 205 -7.38 1.79 3.34
C LEU A 205 -7.90 0.67 4.25
N ARG A 206 -8.70 -0.26 3.73
CA ARG A 206 -9.20 -1.43 4.47
C ARG A 206 -8.22 -2.62 4.40
N SER A 207 -7.16 -2.51 3.59
CA SER A 207 -6.13 -3.54 3.48
C SER A 207 -5.18 -3.46 4.69
N PRO A 208 -4.84 -4.59 5.34
CA PRO A 208 -3.81 -4.59 6.37
C PRO A 208 -2.40 -4.27 5.80
N THR A 209 -2.22 -4.31 4.48
CA THR A 209 -0.98 -3.88 3.80
C THR A 209 -1.01 -2.44 3.30
N ALA A 210 -2.06 -1.65 3.60
CA ALA A 210 -2.26 -0.32 3.04
C ALA A 210 -0.99 0.56 3.07
N GLU A 211 -0.29 0.59 4.21
CA GLU A 211 0.95 1.35 4.37
C GLU A 211 2.03 0.88 3.39
N SER A 212 2.28 -0.43 3.30
CA SER A 212 3.29 -0.98 2.38
C SER A 212 2.90 -0.82 0.91
N THR A 213 1.61 -0.95 0.58
CA THR A 213 1.11 -0.74 -0.78
C THR A 213 1.28 0.72 -1.18
N LEU A 214 0.99 1.67 -0.28
CA LEU A 214 1.23 3.10 -0.51
C LEU A 214 2.73 3.43 -0.60
N ALA A 215 3.57 2.81 0.23
CA ALA A 215 5.02 2.99 0.15
C ALA A 215 5.56 2.54 -1.22
N GLN A 216 5.12 1.37 -1.71
CA GLN A 216 5.46 0.88 -3.04
C GLN A 216 4.91 1.79 -4.14
N SER A 217 3.68 2.30 -3.99
CA SER A 217 3.07 3.26 -4.93
C SER A 217 3.93 4.52 -5.06
N VAL A 218 4.43 5.01 -3.92
CA VAL A 218 5.30 6.19 -3.84
C VAL A 218 6.65 5.94 -4.51
N GLU A 219 7.22 4.74 -4.39
CA GLU A 219 8.45 4.36 -5.11
C GLU A 219 8.21 4.22 -6.61
N ARG A 220 7.14 3.53 -6.99
CA ARG A 220 6.73 3.39 -8.40
C ARG A 220 6.49 4.74 -9.06
N TYR A 221 5.98 5.73 -8.33
CA TYR A 221 5.87 7.12 -8.79
C TYR A 221 7.22 7.79 -9.06
N ARG A 222 8.28 7.50 -8.29
CA ARG A 222 9.64 8.01 -8.60
C ARG A 222 10.15 7.41 -9.89
N ASN A 223 10.01 6.10 -10.04
CA ASN A 223 10.38 5.37 -11.24
C ASN A 223 9.62 5.88 -12.47
N PHE A 224 8.34 6.21 -12.30
CA PHE A 224 7.54 6.85 -13.32
C PHE A 224 8.12 8.22 -13.75
N PHE A 225 8.49 9.08 -12.79
CA PHE A 225 9.13 10.37 -13.10
C PHE A 225 10.54 10.23 -13.70
N HIS A 226 11.29 9.21 -13.30
CA HIS A 226 12.57 8.84 -13.93
C HIS A 226 12.36 8.54 -15.42
N LEU A 227 11.38 7.69 -15.76
CA LEU A 227 11.05 7.39 -17.16
C LEU A 227 10.59 8.63 -17.94
N ILE A 228 9.79 9.52 -17.35
CA ILE A 228 9.39 10.78 -18.00
C ILE A 228 10.63 11.63 -18.34
N GLY A 229 11.60 11.70 -17.44
CA GLY A 229 12.84 12.45 -17.64
C GLY A 229 13.77 11.80 -18.68
N ALA A 230 13.86 10.46 -18.65
CA ALA A 230 14.72 9.67 -19.55
C ALA A 230 14.21 9.61 -20.99
N HIS A 231 12.89 9.71 -21.19
CA HIS A 231 12.25 9.62 -22.50
C HIS A 231 11.49 10.92 -22.85
N PRO A 232 12.21 12.04 -23.06
CA PRO A 232 11.57 13.30 -23.38
C PRO A 232 10.77 13.20 -24.67
N GLY A 233 9.52 13.66 -24.60
CA GLY A 233 8.62 13.64 -25.73
C GLY A 233 7.84 12.34 -25.87
N THR A 234 8.00 11.33 -25.01
CA THR A 234 7.13 10.15 -24.91
C THR A 234 5.98 10.39 -23.93
N VAL A 235 4.77 9.99 -24.30
CA VAL A 235 3.63 9.87 -23.37
C VAL A 235 3.90 8.74 -22.40
N MET A 236 3.82 9.06 -21.12
CA MET A 236 3.73 8.05 -20.06
C MET A 236 2.32 8.01 -19.48
N VAL A 237 1.82 6.80 -19.25
CA VAL A 237 0.49 6.54 -18.70
C VAL A 237 0.63 5.89 -17.32
N PRO A 238 0.18 6.51 -16.22
CA PRO A 238 0.36 5.98 -14.87
C PRO A 238 -0.60 4.81 -14.60
N THR A 239 -0.15 3.79 -13.86
CA THR A 239 -1.08 2.86 -13.19
C THR A 239 -1.84 3.57 -12.07
N LEU A 240 -2.91 2.96 -11.57
CA LEU A 240 -3.82 3.60 -10.60
C LEU A 240 -3.12 4.07 -9.31
N ASP A 241 -2.14 3.30 -8.82
CA ASP A 241 -1.27 3.67 -7.70
C ASP A 241 -0.36 4.85 -7.97
N ILE A 242 0.27 4.86 -9.14
CA ILE A 242 1.14 5.96 -9.56
C ILE A 242 0.29 7.23 -9.72
N ASP A 243 -0.91 7.11 -10.28
CA ASP A 243 -1.84 8.22 -10.48
C ASP A 243 -2.35 8.78 -9.15
N LEU A 244 -2.61 7.93 -8.13
CA LEU A 244 -2.91 8.39 -6.77
C LEU A 244 -1.80 9.27 -6.20
N VAL A 245 -0.55 8.80 -6.25
CA VAL A 245 0.59 9.58 -5.72
C VAL A 245 0.77 10.86 -6.54
N TRP A 246 0.58 10.78 -7.85
CA TRP A 246 0.69 11.94 -8.73
C TRP A 246 -0.36 13.00 -8.42
N HIS A 247 -1.64 12.63 -8.28
CA HIS A 247 -2.69 13.55 -7.84
C HIS A 247 -2.36 14.14 -6.48
N THR A 248 -1.92 13.31 -5.52
CA THR A 248 -1.51 13.76 -4.18
C THR A 248 -0.40 14.80 -4.25
N HIS A 249 0.56 14.63 -5.17
CA HIS A 249 1.64 15.59 -5.35
C HIS A 249 1.15 16.92 -5.95
N GLN A 250 0.24 16.88 -6.93
CA GLN A 250 -0.31 18.08 -7.56
C GLN A 250 -1.08 18.98 -6.58
N LEU A 251 -1.62 18.40 -5.49
CA LEU A 251 -2.26 19.13 -4.40
C LEU A 251 -1.26 19.92 -3.52
N ALA A 252 0.04 19.89 -3.84
CA ALA A 252 1.07 20.79 -3.33
C ALA A 252 1.80 21.49 -4.51
N PRO A 253 1.19 22.52 -5.13
CA PRO A 253 1.64 23.07 -6.42
C PRO A 253 3.11 23.53 -6.48
N LEU A 254 3.62 24.16 -5.40
CA LEU A 254 5.01 24.59 -5.32
C LEU A 254 5.97 23.40 -5.38
N ARG A 255 5.71 22.38 -4.55
CA ARG A 255 6.52 21.15 -4.46
C ARG A 255 6.46 20.36 -5.77
N TYR A 256 5.27 20.19 -6.32
CA TYR A 256 5.07 19.50 -7.60
C TYR A 256 5.81 20.18 -8.75
N ARG A 257 5.74 21.51 -8.84
CA ARG A 257 6.47 22.29 -9.86
C ARG A 257 7.98 22.15 -9.70
N ALA A 258 8.49 22.20 -8.47
CA ALA A 258 9.91 22.02 -8.19
C ALA A 258 10.39 20.62 -8.59
N TYR A 259 9.66 19.57 -8.18
CA TYR A 259 9.99 18.18 -8.52
C TYR A 259 9.90 17.92 -10.02
N SER A 260 8.85 18.39 -10.69
CA SER A 260 8.71 18.25 -12.15
C SER A 260 9.87 18.89 -12.91
N LYS A 261 10.28 20.10 -12.52
CA LYS A 261 11.44 20.77 -13.11
C LYS A 261 12.74 20.02 -12.83
N LYS A 262 12.92 19.51 -11.61
CA LYS A 262 14.11 18.74 -11.23
C LYS A 262 14.24 17.46 -12.07
N MET A 263 13.15 16.71 -12.21
CA MET A 263 13.17 15.39 -12.83
C MET A 263 13.08 15.42 -14.36
N ALA A 264 12.36 16.37 -14.93
CA ALA A 264 12.04 16.40 -16.37
C ALA A 264 12.30 17.75 -17.05
N GLY A 265 12.87 18.73 -16.35
CA GLY A 265 13.19 20.06 -16.89
C GLY A 265 11.99 20.97 -17.16
N ARG A 266 10.76 20.48 -16.97
CA ARG A 266 9.51 21.20 -17.26
C ARG A 266 8.41 20.83 -16.27
N LEU A 267 7.34 21.62 -16.20
CA LEU A 267 6.13 21.21 -15.49
C LEU A 267 5.49 20.05 -16.26
N ILE A 268 5.27 18.93 -15.58
CA ILE A 268 4.56 17.79 -16.14
C ILE A 268 3.06 18.07 -15.98
N ASP A 269 2.32 17.95 -17.08
CA ASP A 269 0.89 18.18 -17.09
C ASP A 269 0.14 16.87 -16.85
N HIS A 270 -1.05 16.97 -16.26
CA HIS A 270 -1.96 15.85 -16.05
C HIS A 270 -3.16 16.08 -16.94
N ASP A 271 -3.16 15.42 -18.10
CA ASP A 271 -4.21 15.57 -19.11
C ASP A 271 -5.17 14.37 -19.06
N ASP A 272 -6.40 14.62 -18.62
CA ASP A 272 -7.47 13.64 -18.45
C ASP A 272 -8.38 13.49 -19.68
N GLU A 273 -8.07 14.12 -20.82
CA GLU A 273 -8.94 14.17 -22.02
C GLU A 273 -8.63 13.09 -23.08
N ILE A 274 -7.76 12.12 -22.79
CA ILE A 274 -7.27 11.15 -23.78
C ILE A 274 -8.23 9.97 -23.94
N SER A 275 -8.52 9.60 -25.20
CA SER A 275 -9.47 8.53 -25.53
C SER A 275 -9.01 7.15 -25.03
N ALA A 276 -9.98 6.30 -24.68
CA ALA A 276 -9.71 4.96 -24.13
C ALA A 276 -8.81 4.10 -25.03
N ASP A 277 -9.03 4.12 -26.35
CA ASP A 277 -8.23 3.36 -27.31
C ASP A 277 -6.76 3.80 -27.30
N ARG A 278 -6.54 5.12 -27.30
CA ARG A 278 -5.19 5.69 -27.25
C ARG A 278 -4.49 5.35 -25.94
N LEU A 279 -5.21 5.36 -24.82
CA LEU A 279 -4.67 4.96 -23.52
C LEU A 279 -4.23 3.51 -23.47
N GLN A 280 -4.94 2.62 -24.16
CA GLN A 280 -4.59 1.21 -24.22
C GLN A 280 -3.27 0.99 -24.96
N GLU A 281 -3.06 1.65 -26.10
CA GLU A 281 -1.79 1.59 -26.86
C GLU A 281 -0.62 2.07 -25.99
N LEU A 282 -0.76 3.25 -25.40
CA LEU A 282 0.28 3.88 -24.58
C LEU A 282 0.60 3.08 -23.31
N SER A 283 -0.40 2.42 -22.75
CA SER A 283 -0.24 1.51 -21.61
C SER A 283 0.58 0.26 -21.97
N THR A 284 0.49 -0.22 -23.21
CA THR A 284 1.33 -1.33 -23.70
C THR A 284 2.79 -0.89 -23.87
N ASP A 285 3.02 0.28 -24.46
CA ASP A 285 4.38 0.83 -24.61
C ASP A 285 5.05 1.04 -23.24
N MET A 286 4.29 1.55 -22.27
CA MET A 286 4.75 1.76 -20.89
C MET A 286 5.17 0.45 -20.20
N GLN A 287 4.48 -0.67 -20.47
CA GLN A 287 4.88 -1.98 -19.95
C GLN A 287 6.24 -2.44 -20.46
N GLY A 288 6.51 -2.21 -21.75
CA GLY A 288 7.79 -2.52 -22.37
C GLY A 288 8.93 -1.73 -21.74
N LEU A 289 8.78 -0.41 -21.69
CA LEU A 289 9.78 0.50 -21.10
C LEU A 289 10.04 0.19 -19.63
N TRP A 290 8.98 -0.06 -18.85
CA TRP A 290 9.13 -0.39 -17.43
C TRP A 290 9.88 -1.70 -17.21
N ARG A 291 9.60 -2.73 -18.03
CA ARG A 291 10.30 -4.02 -17.94
C ARG A 291 11.76 -3.88 -18.34
N GLU A 292 12.05 -3.11 -19.38
CA GLU A 292 13.41 -2.86 -19.85
C GLU A 292 14.25 -2.13 -18.80
N GLU A 293 13.70 -1.07 -18.20
CA GLU A 293 14.43 -0.23 -17.24
C GLU A 293 14.54 -0.88 -15.85
N PHE A 294 13.46 -1.51 -15.35
CA PHE A 294 13.36 -1.96 -13.96
C PHE A 294 13.28 -3.47 -13.78
N GLY A 295 13.17 -4.26 -14.85
CA GLY A 295 13.09 -5.72 -14.77
C GLY A 295 11.83 -6.26 -14.09
N THR A 296 10.80 -5.43 -13.90
CA THR A 296 9.56 -5.80 -13.19
C THR A 296 8.32 -5.60 -14.07
N GLU A 297 7.17 -6.14 -13.64
CA GLU A 297 5.89 -5.94 -14.33
C GLU A 297 5.33 -4.55 -14.03
N TYR A 298 4.86 -3.83 -15.06
CA TYR A 298 4.25 -2.53 -14.87
C TYR A 298 2.84 -2.64 -14.26
N HIS A 299 2.00 -3.56 -14.74
CA HIS A 299 0.67 -3.76 -14.18
C HIS A 299 0.72 -4.81 -13.06
N ALA A 300 0.45 -4.38 -11.83
CA ALA A 300 0.22 -5.27 -10.70
C ALA A 300 -1.20 -5.05 -10.16
N CYS A 301 -1.95 -6.14 -9.91
CA CYS A 301 -3.26 -6.02 -9.26
C CYS A 301 -3.07 -5.73 -7.77
N LEU A 302 -3.23 -4.49 -7.33
CA LEU A 302 -2.99 -4.06 -5.95
C LEU A 302 -4.16 -4.35 -4.99
N CYS A 303 -5.05 -5.31 -5.31
CA CYS A 303 -6.05 -5.74 -4.35
C CYS A 303 -5.38 -6.55 -3.23
N TRP A 304 -5.95 -6.50 -2.02
CA TRP A 304 -5.44 -7.21 -0.85
C TRP A 304 -5.08 -8.67 -1.14
N THR A 305 -5.97 -9.41 -1.80
CA THR A 305 -5.75 -10.83 -2.12
C THR A 305 -4.52 -11.05 -3.02
N CYS A 306 -4.35 -10.21 -4.03
CA CYS A 306 -3.23 -10.33 -4.97
C CYS A 306 -1.92 -9.84 -4.37
N GLU A 307 -1.95 -8.79 -3.55
CA GLU A 307 -0.79 -8.30 -2.78
C GLU A 307 -0.33 -9.36 -1.77
N ALA A 308 -1.25 -9.91 -0.99
CA ALA A 308 -0.97 -10.96 -0.03
C ALA A 308 -0.46 -12.25 -0.69
N GLY A 309 -0.85 -12.53 -1.94
CA GLY A 309 -0.32 -13.64 -2.73
C GLY A 309 1.09 -13.40 -3.30
N ARG A 310 1.58 -12.14 -3.35
CA ARG A 310 2.92 -11.80 -3.84
C ARG A 310 3.88 -11.63 -2.68
N ALA A 311 4.88 -12.52 -2.59
CA ALA A 311 6.06 -12.20 -1.81
C ALA A 311 6.84 -11.09 -2.50
N HIS A 312 7.30 -10.13 -1.72
CA HIS A 312 8.26 -9.12 -2.11
C HIS A 312 9.57 -9.41 -1.40
N ALA A 313 10.67 -9.21 -2.11
CA ALA A 313 11.99 -9.27 -1.48
C ALA A 313 12.05 -8.24 -0.34
N PRO A 314 12.67 -8.59 0.80
CA PRO A 314 12.88 -7.63 1.88
C PRO A 314 13.73 -6.46 1.37
N ASP A 315 13.37 -5.24 1.79
CA ASP A 315 14.25 -4.08 1.61
C ASP A 315 15.60 -4.32 2.31
N ALA A 316 16.66 -3.67 1.82
CA ALA A 316 18.02 -3.88 2.35
C ALA A 316 18.16 -3.62 3.86
N THR A 317 17.29 -2.77 4.43
CA THR A 317 17.27 -2.44 5.86
C THR A 317 16.22 -3.24 6.65
N ALA A 318 15.42 -4.07 5.98
CA ALA A 318 14.37 -4.83 6.62
C ALA A 318 14.96 -5.93 7.50
N LYS A 319 14.35 -6.10 8.68
CA LYS A 319 14.75 -7.11 9.66
C LYS A 319 14.05 -8.42 9.39
N ARG A 320 14.80 -9.52 9.50
CA ARG A 320 14.30 -10.89 9.35
C ARG A 320 14.84 -11.75 10.48
N SER A 321 14.18 -12.88 10.67
CA SER A 321 14.30 -13.77 11.82
C SER A 321 14.94 -15.12 11.44
N PRO A 322 15.29 -16.00 12.40
CA PRO A 322 15.60 -17.41 12.11
C PRO A 322 14.35 -18.23 11.71
N CYS A 323 13.14 -17.69 11.84
CA CYS A 323 11.91 -18.38 11.51
C CYS A 323 11.51 -18.12 10.04
N PRO A 324 11.56 -19.14 9.15
CA PRO A 324 11.19 -18.97 7.74
C PRO A 324 9.72 -18.58 7.57
N MET A 325 8.83 -19.04 8.46
CA MET A 325 7.41 -18.72 8.39
C MET A 325 7.13 -17.25 8.71
N LEU A 326 7.71 -16.68 9.78
CA LEU A 326 7.55 -15.26 10.08
C LEU A 326 8.17 -14.36 9.00
N ASN A 327 9.31 -14.79 8.44
CA ASN A 327 9.92 -14.08 7.31
C ASN A 327 9.03 -14.11 6.07
N SER A 328 8.38 -15.26 5.79
CA SER A 328 7.36 -15.36 4.75
C SER A 328 6.21 -14.40 5.00
N LEU A 329 5.66 -14.36 6.21
CA LEU A 329 4.57 -13.43 6.53
C LEU A 329 4.97 -11.96 6.35
N ALA A 330 6.20 -11.57 6.71
CA ALA A 330 6.71 -10.22 6.45
C ALA A 330 6.93 -9.96 4.95
N ASN A 331 7.46 -10.93 4.20
CA ASN A 331 7.64 -10.85 2.75
C ASN A 331 6.31 -10.78 1.99
N HIS A 332 5.22 -11.29 2.57
CA HIS A 332 3.87 -11.18 2.04
C HIS A 332 3.07 -9.99 2.59
N GLY A 333 3.61 -9.28 3.59
CA GLY A 333 2.95 -8.12 4.22
C GLY A 333 1.84 -8.49 5.23
N TYR A 334 1.75 -9.75 5.64
CA TYR A 334 0.89 -10.15 6.78
C TYR A 334 1.44 -9.65 8.13
N LEU A 335 2.74 -9.38 8.18
CA LEU A 335 3.42 -8.64 9.24
C LEU A 335 4.04 -7.36 8.65
N PRO A 336 4.38 -6.35 9.48
CA PRO A 336 5.19 -5.21 9.05
C PRO A 336 6.39 -5.67 8.21
N ARG A 337 6.47 -5.21 6.96
CA ARG A 337 7.44 -5.70 5.96
C ARG A 337 8.88 -5.38 6.32
N ASP A 338 9.08 -4.28 7.04
CA ASP A 338 10.37 -3.85 7.55
C ASP A 338 10.84 -4.71 8.75
N GLY A 339 9.97 -5.54 9.32
CA GLY A 339 10.27 -6.41 10.45
C GLY A 339 10.51 -5.67 11.77
N ASN A 340 10.12 -4.40 11.89
CA ASN A 340 10.30 -3.61 13.10
C ASN A 340 9.04 -3.63 13.98
N ALA A 341 9.25 -3.49 15.30
CA ALA A 341 8.20 -3.21 16.28
C ALA A 341 6.94 -4.10 16.16
N ILE A 342 7.13 -5.41 15.97
CA ILE A 342 6.06 -6.39 15.84
C ILE A 342 5.36 -6.56 17.20
N SER A 343 4.08 -6.20 17.26
CA SER A 343 3.22 -6.39 18.42
C SER A 343 2.52 -7.76 18.42
N MET A 344 1.93 -8.14 19.55
CA MET A 344 1.10 -9.36 19.62
C MET A 344 -0.12 -9.28 18.69
N ASP A 345 -0.69 -8.09 18.51
CA ASP A 345 -1.82 -7.89 17.59
C ASP A 345 -1.39 -8.07 16.12
N ASN A 346 -0.16 -7.67 15.78
CA ASN A 346 0.41 -7.97 14.46
C ASN A 346 0.53 -9.49 14.27
N LEU A 347 1.03 -10.22 15.27
CA LEU A 347 1.13 -11.68 15.20
C LEU A 347 -0.25 -12.36 15.07
N ILE A 348 -1.23 -11.97 15.89
CA ILE A 348 -2.58 -12.55 15.88
C ILE A 348 -3.24 -12.30 14.52
N SER A 349 -3.18 -11.07 14.03
CA SER A 349 -3.73 -10.70 12.71
C SER A 349 -3.00 -11.43 11.58
N GLY A 350 -1.66 -11.43 11.58
CA GLY A 350 -0.84 -11.99 10.51
C GLY A 350 -0.94 -13.50 10.40
N LEU A 351 -0.69 -14.23 11.49
CA LEU A 351 -0.77 -15.70 11.53
C LEU A 351 -2.21 -16.20 11.41
N GLY A 352 -3.17 -15.45 11.96
CA GLY A 352 -4.59 -15.74 11.80
C GLY A 352 -5.03 -15.63 10.33
N LYS A 353 -4.65 -14.56 9.62
CA LYS A 353 -5.04 -14.38 8.21
C LYS A 353 -4.28 -15.27 7.25
N ALA A 354 -2.97 -15.43 7.44
CA ALA A 354 -2.14 -16.19 6.51
C ALA A 354 -2.33 -17.70 6.68
N LEU A 355 -2.44 -18.17 7.92
CA LEU A 355 -2.35 -19.59 8.26
C LEU A 355 -3.58 -20.13 9.01
N ASN A 356 -4.55 -19.28 9.39
CA ASN A 356 -5.71 -19.65 10.21
C ASN A 356 -5.37 -20.16 11.62
N PHE A 357 -4.31 -19.61 12.23
CA PHE A 357 -3.95 -19.92 13.62
C PHE A 357 -4.86 -19.17 14.57
N ASN A 358 -5.40 -19.85 15.58
CA ASN A 358 -6.18 -19.17 16.60
C ASN A 358 -5.30 -18.33 17.54
N GLU A 359 -5.92 -17.37 18.23
CA GLU A 359 -5.22 -16.48 19.14
C GLU A 359 -4.44 -17.23 20.23
N SER A 360 -5.01 -18.30 20.78
CA SER A 360 -4.35 -19.11 21.81
C SER A 360 -3.05 -19.73 21.31
N LEU A 361 -3.02 -20.24 20.09
CA LEU A 361 -1.82 -20.78 19.46
C LEU A 361 -0.80 -19.67 19.22
N VAL A 362 -1.24 -18.55 18.64
CA VAL A 362 -0.35 -17.42 18.37
C VAL A 362 0.30 -16.89 19.65
N ARG A 363 -0.47 -16.72 20.73
CA ARG A 363 0.08 -16.30 22.03
C ARG A 363 1.06 -17.32 22.59
N THR A 364 0.78 -18.61 22.43
CA THR A 364 1.68 -19.70 22.87
C THR A 364 3.04 -19.61 22.16
N LEU A 365 3.04 -19.41 20.84
CA LEU A 365 4.26 -19.35 20.03
C LEU A 365 4.99 -17.99 20.14
N GLY A 366 4.23 -16.89 20.24
CA GLY A 366 4.75 -15.53 20.13
C GLY A 366 5.21 -14.92 21.46
N THR A 367 4.67 -15.32 22.60
CA THR A 367 5.00 -14.71 23.92
C THR A 367 6.52 -14.71 24.22
N PRO A 368 7.29 -15.77 23.94
CA PRO A 368 8.73 -15.76 24.18
C PRO A 368 9.50 -14.67 23.41
N ALA A 369 8.98 -14.19 22.28
CA ALA A 369 9.66 -13.19 21.45
C ALA A 369 9.77 -11.82 22.15
N PHE A 370 8.82 -11.48 23.01
CA PHE A 370 8.85 -10.21 23.74
C PHE A 370 9.97 -10.16 24.78
N ALA A 371 10.45 -11.31 25.25
CA ALA A 371 11.60 -11.39 26.14
C ALA A 371 12.95 -11.10 25.43
N THR A 372 12.97 -11.03 24.10
CA THR A 372 14.16 -10.70 23.31
C THR A 372 14.19 -9.24 22.86
N SER A 373 13.15 -8.46 23.13
CA SER A 373 12.92 -7.13 22.56
C SER A 373 14.10 -6.16 22.73
N THR A 374 14.45 -5.48 21.63
CA THR A 374 15.38 -4.34 21.59
C THR A 374 14.72 -3.03 21.19
N THR A 375 13.39 -3.00 21.06
CA THR A 375 12.64 -1.83 20.54
C THR A 375 12.57 -0.66 21.53
N GLY A 376 12.78 -0.94 22.83
CA GLY A 376 12.50 0.00 23.92
C GLY A 376 11.05 -0.03 24.42
N ASP A 377 10.20 -0.87 23.83
CA ASP A 377 8.82 -1.13 24.26
C ASP A 377 8.64 -2.63 24.53
N ALA A 378 8.22 -2.98 25.75
CA ALA A 378 8.03 -4.36 26.17
C ALA A 378 6.89 -5.08 25.41
N ASN A 379 6.03 -4.34 24.70
CA ASN A 379 4.91 -4.88 23.93
C ASN A 379 5.23 -5.08 22.45
N THR A 380 6.47 -4.85 22.03
CA THR A 380 6.93 -5.06 20.65
C THR A 380 8.30 -5.72 20.61
N PHE A 381 8.64 -6.37 19.51
CA PHE A 381 9.99 -6.87 19.24
C PHE A 381 10.33 -6.68 17.75
N ASN A 382 11.61 -6.62 17.40
CA ASN A 382 12.03 -6.67 16.01
C ASN A 382 12.24 -8.12 15.57
N LEU A 383 11.98 -8.46 14.30
CA LEU A 383 12.12 -9.85 13.83
C LEU A 383 13.53 -10.43 14.02
N ASP A 384 14.58 -9.61 14.03
CA ASP A 384 15.95 -10.07 14.29
C ASP A 384 16.24 -10.32 15.78
N ASP A 385 15.42 -9.81 16.71
CA ASP A 385 15.60 -10.00 18.15
C ASP A 385 15.50 -11.47 18.54
N ILE A 386 14.63 -12.25 17.87
CA ILE A 386 14.41 -13.66 18.21
C ILE A 386 15.56 -14.59 17.77
N ALA A 387 16.59 -14.04 17.11
CA ALA A 387 17.85 -14.74 16.86
C ALA A 387 18.75 -14.82 18.12
N LYS A 388 18.33 -14.22 19.24
CA LYS A 388 19.04 -14.32 20.51
C LYS A 388 19.13 -15.78 20.95
N HIS A 389 20.36 -16.31 20.91
CA HIS A 389 20.67 -17.69 21.22
C HIS A 389 20.18 -18.10 22.62
N ASN A 390 19.58 -19.29 22.72
CA ASN A 390 19.02 -19.90 23.93
C ASN A 390 17.79 -19.21 24.54
N VAL A 391 17.03 -18.41 23.78
CA VAL A 391 15.68 -17.97 24.19
C VAL A 391 14.60 -18.72 23.41
N ILE A 392 14.63 -18.59 22.09
CA ILE A 392 13.79 -19.35 21.14
C ILE A 392 14.72 -20.12 20.21
N GLU A 393 15.68 -19.41 19.62
CA GLU A 393 16.74 -19.98 18.78
C GLU A 393 17.54 -21.05 19.54
N HIS A 394 17.83 -22.14 18.84
CA HIS A 394 18.51 -23.31 19.37
C HIS A 394 19.34 -24.05 18.30
N ASP A 395 20.31 -24.84 18.77
CA ASP A 395 21.15 -25.69 17.92
C ASP A 395 20.34 -26.76 17.16
N GLY A 396 20.91 -27.29 16.09
CA GLY A 396 20.29 -28.33 15.27
C GLY A 396 19.08 -27.82 14.48
N SER A 397 19.07 -26.54 14.11
CA SER A 397 18.03 -25.95 13.25
C SER A 397 17.97 -26.61 11.86
N LEU A 398 16.78 -26.69 11.26
CA LEU A 398 16.57 -27.35 9.96
C LEU A 398 17.27 -26.64 8.79
N SER A 399 17.46 -25.32 8.89
CA SER A 399 18.01 -24.49 7.79
C SER A 399 18.97 -23.38 8.23
N ARG A 400 19.27 -23.28 9.53
CA ARG A 400 20.21 -22.31 10.10
C ARG A 400 21.41 -23.06 10.68
N ALA A 401 22.58 -22.44 10.60
CA ALA A 401 23.77 -22.95 11.27
C ALA A 401 23.68 -22.72 12.78
N ASP A 402 24.30 -23.61 13.56
CA ASP A 402 24.41 -23.44 15.00
C ASP A 402 25.31 -22.22 15.31
N PHE A 403 24.91 -21.40 16.27
CA PHE A 403 25.62 -20.14 16.57
C PHE A 403 27.10 -20.36 16.90
N ALA A 404 27.42 -21.44 17.61
CA ALA A 404 28.80 -21.78 17.98
C ALA A 404 29.71 -22.12 16.78
N VAL A 405 29.14 -22.45 15.61
CA VAL A 405 29.89 -22.85 14.41
C VAL A 405 30.21 -21.64 13.53
N THR A 406 29.24 -20.76 13.28
CA THR A 406 29.35 -19.65 12.32
C THR A 406 29.30 -18.26 12.95
N GLY A 407 28.83 -18.14 14.19
CA GLY A 407 28.44 -16.86 14.81
C GLY A 407 27.14 -16.27 14.25
N ASP A 408 26.43 -17.00 13.38
CA ASP A 408 25.18 -16.58 12.75
C ASP A 408 24.17 -17.74 12.76
N ALA A 409 23.18 -17.64 13.65
CA ALA A 409 22.06 -18.56 13.76
C ALA A 409 20.75 -17.99 13.19
N LYS A 410 20.82 -16.87 12.47
CA LYS A 410 19.66 -16.16 11.93
C LYS A 410 19.48 -16.42 10.43
N THR A 411 20.56 -16.28 9.68
CA THR A 411 20.51 -16.30 8.21
C THR A 411 20.29 -17.71 7.68
N PHE A 412 19.47 -17.84 6.64
CA PHE A 412 19.32 -19.11 5.92
C PHE A 412 20.69 -19.62 5.44
N ASN A 413 20.98 -20.89 5.72
CA ASN A 413 22.23 -21.54 5.37
C ASN A 413 21.97 -22.65 4.36
N GLN A 414 22.37 -22.42 3.11
CA GLN A 414 22.14 -23.37 2.02
C GLN A 414 22.73 -24.75 2.32
N SER A 415 23.94 -24.85 2.84
CA SER A 415 24.57 -26.15 3.13
C SER A 415 23.82 -26.95 4.20
N VAL A 416 23.35 -26.28 5.25
CA VAL A 416 22.53 -26.93 6.30
C VAL A 416 21.19 -27.37 5.73
N PHE A 417 20.56 -26.53 4.91
CA PHE A 417 19.28 -26.87 4.32
C PHE A 417 19.39 -27.96 3.25
N ASP A 418 20.43 -27.97 2.42
CA ASP A 418 20.69 -29.01 1.42
C ASP A 418 20.77 -30.39 2.08
N GLU A 419 21.43 -30.49 3.25
CA GLU A 419 21.47 -31.73 4.03
C GLU A 419 20.08 -32.13 4.52
N THR A 420 19.36 -31.23 5.20
CA THR A 420 18.00 -31.50 5.69
C THR A 420 17.06 -31.87 4.54
N TYR A 421 17.11 -31.14 3.44
CA TYR A 421 16.30 -31.35 2.24
C TYR A 421 16.65 -32.68 1.56
N GLY A 422 17.92 -33.11 1.61
CA GLY A 422 18.34 -34.45 1.21
C GLY A 422 17.61 -35.55 2.00
N TYR A 423 17.52 -35.42 3.32
CA TYR A 423 16.76 -36.36 4.15
C TYR A 423 15.25 -36.33 3.87
N LEU A 424 14.69 -35.14 3.63
CA LEU A 424 13.28 -35.00 3.24
C LEU A 424 13.01 -35.66 1.88
N THR A 425 13.90 -35.46 0.91
CA THR A 425 13.82 -36.05 -0.43
C THR A 425 13.88 -37.56 -0.38
N GLU A 426 14.80 -38.12 0.43
CA GLU A 426 14.93 -39.56 0.63
C GLU A 426 13.64 -40.18 1.18
N GLY A 427 13.04 -39.58 2.22
CA GLY A 427 11.79 -40.09 2.80
C GLY A 427 10.56 -39.85 1.90
N ALA A 428 10.53 -38.73 1.16
CA ALA A 428 9.42 -38.38 0.28
C ALA A 428 9.36 -39.21 -1.02
N ALA A 429 10.45 -39.91 -1.37
CA ALA A 429 10.53 -40.73 -2.58
C ALA A 429 9.46 -41.84 -2.64
N ALA A 430 9.00 -42.33 -1.48
CA ALA A 430 7.98 -43.36 -1.37
C ALA A 430 6.54 -42.82 -1.25
N THR A 431 6.37 -41.49 -1.23
CA THR A 431 5.10 -40.83 -0.87
C THR A 431 4.70 -39.77 -1.88
N GLU A 432 4.96 -40.01 -3.17
CA GLU A 432 4.63 -39.07 -4.26
C GLU A 432 5.17 -37.66 -4.01
N GLU A 433 6.42 -37.57 -3.55
CA GLU A 433 7.10 -36.31 -3.23
C GLU A 433 6.40 -35.50 -2.13
N LYS A 434 5.74 -36.18 -1.17
CA LYS A 434 5.12 -35.54 -0.01
C LYS A 434 5.82 -35.92 1.29
N VAL A 435 6.22 -34.92 2.07
CA VAL A 435 6.73 -35.08 3.43
C VAL A 435 5.55 -35.41 4.35
N ASN A 436 5.62 -36.59 4.97
CA ASN A 436 4.70 -37.02 6.02
C ASN A 436 5.40 -37.04 7.40
N VAL A 437 4.69 -37.50 8.43
CA VAL A 437 5.21 -37.57 9.81
C VAL A 437 6.51 -38.36 9.91
N ALA A 438 6.59 -39.54 9.28
CA ALA A 438 7.78 -40.39 9.32
C ALA A 438 8.98 -39.71 8.65
N THR A 439 8.77 -39.10 7.49
CA THR A 439 9.83 -38.37 6.76
C THR A 439 10.37 -37.20 7.59
N MET A 440 9.49 -36.39 8.18
CA MET A 440 9.90 -35.26 9.03
C MET A 440 10.63 -35.73 10.29
N ALA A 441 10.15 -36.79 10.93
CA ALA A 441 10.80 -37.39 12.11
C ALA A 441 12.23 -37.86 11.79
N THR A 442 12.41 -38.59 10.69
CA THR A 442 13.73 -39.04 10.24
C THR A 442 14.64 -37.87 9.91
N ALA A 443 14.17 -36.87 9.14
CA ALA A 443 14.96 -35.71 8.78
C ALA A 443 15.40 -34.91 10.02
N ARG A 444 14.50 -34.69 10.99
CA ARG A 444 14.80 -34.01 12.24
C ARG A 444 15.85 -34.74 13.07
N SER A 445 15.69 -36.06 13.22
CA SER A 445 16.64 -36.91 13.95
C SER A 445 18.03 -36.87 13.32
N LYS A 446 18.12 -37.07 11.99
CA LYS A 446 19.40 -37.01 11.26
C LYS A 446 20.06 -35.63 11.38
N ARG A 447 19.30 -34.54 11.26
CA ARG A 447 19.84 -33.18 11.40
C ARG A 447 20.42 -32.91 12.79
N ILE A 448 19.75 -33.35 13.85
CA ILE A 448 20.27 -33.25 15.22
C ILE A 448 21.55 -34.08 15.37
N ALA A 449 21.61 -35.29 14.82
CA ALA A 449 22.81 -36.12 14.86
C ALA A 449 24.00 -35.45 14.14
N THR A 450 23.77 -34.83 12.97
CA THR A 450 24.82 -34.04 12.30
C THR A 450 25.27 -32.86 13.16
N ALA A 451 24.33 -32.11 13.76
CA ALA A 451 24.65 -30.97 14.63
C ALA A 451 25.56 -31.40 15.80
N GLN A 452 25.19 -32.48 16.49
CA GLN A 452 25.97 -33.05 17.59
C GLN A 452 27.38 -33.49 17.15
N ALA A 453 27.51 -34.04 15.95
CA ALA A 453 28.79 -34.50 15.42
C ALA A 453 29.70 -33.34 14.98
N THR A 454 29.13 -32.20 14.58
CA THR A 454 29.86 -31.09 13.93
C THR A 454 30.01 -29.85 14.80
N ASN A 455 29.22 -29.71 15.85
CA ASN A 455 29.29 -28.63 16.83
C ASN A 455 29.77 -29.18 18.19
N PRO A 456 31.06 -28.98 18.56
CA PRO A 456 31.59 -29.45 19.86
C PRO A 456 30.93 -28.81 21.08
N SER A 457 30.21 -27.69 20.90
CA SER A 457 29.48 -26.98 21.95
C SER A 457 27.97 -27.21 21.85
N PHE A 458 27.53 -28.23 21.09
CA PHE A 458 26.13 -28.52 20.86
C PHE A 458 25.37 -28.62 22.17
N ASN A 459 24.29 -27.84 22.28
CA ASN A 459 23.41 -27.87 23.43
C ASN A 459 21.95 -27.75 22.99
N LEU A 460 21.16 -28.77 23.31
CA LEU A 460 19.72 -28.77 23.08
C LEU A 460 19.00 -29.25 24.35
N THR A 461 18.51 -28.28 25.13
CA THR A 461 17.79 -28.57 26.39
C THR A 461 16.47 -29.30 26.12
N SER A 462 15.90 -29.97 27.12
CA SER A 462 14.60 -30.66 26.97
C SER A 462 13.46 -29.72 26.54
N SER A 463 13.50 -28.46 26.97
CA SER A 463 12.57 -27.42 26.50
C SER A 463 12.81 -27.09 25.02
N GLN A 464 14.07 -26.95 24.58
CA GLN A 464 14.37 -26.67 23.17
C GLN A 464 14.05 -27.87 22.28
N VAL A 465 14.21 -29.12 22.73
CA VAL A 465 13.72 -30.30 22.01
C VAL A 465 12.23 -30.19 21.71
N THR A 466 11.44 -29.75 22.70
CA THR A 466 9.98 -29.56 22.57
C THR A 466 9.67 -28.46 21.55
N VAL A 467 10.38 -27.33 21.59
CA VAL A 467 10.26 -26.24 20.60
C VAL A 467 10.57 -26.76 19.19
N SER A 468 11.70 -27.45 19.04
CA SER A 468 12.17 -28.04 17.78
C SER A 468 11.17 -29.00 17.12
N LEU A 469 10.49 -29.83 17.92
CA LEU A 469 9.44 -30.73 17.45
C LEU A 469 8.16 -29.95 17.11
N GLY A 470 7.83 -28.92 17.89
CA GLY A 470 6.74 -28.00 17.61
C GLY A 470 6.93 -27.24 16.28
N GLU A 471 8.14 -26.76 15.99
CA GLU A 471 8.49 -26.13 14.72
C GLU A 471 8.30 -27.09 13.54
N SER A 472 8.76 -28.33 13.70
CA SER A 472 8.59 -29.39 12.70
C SER A 472 7.10 -29.69 12.46
N ALA A 473 6.29 -29.71 13.52
CA ALA A 473 4.85 -29.89 13.45
C ALA A 473 4.15 -28.70 12.78
N VAL A 474 4.54 -27.46 13.11
CA VAL A 474 3.97 -26.26 12.50
C VAL A 474 4.19 -26.25 11.00
N ILE A 475 5.44 -26.40 10.53
CA ILE A 475 5.72 -26.35 9.09
C ILE A 475 5.07 -27.53 8.33
N LEU A 476 5.14 -28.74 8.90
CA LEU A 476 4.56 -29.94 8.31
C LEU A 476 3.03 -29.88 8.25
N GLY A 477 2.39 -29.50 9.36
CA GLY A 477 0.93 -29.44 9.44
C GLY A 477 0.35 -28.34 8.57
N THR A 478 0.99 -27.17 8.56
CA THR A 478 0.56 -26.03 7.73
C THR A 478 0.68 -26.35 6.24
N LEU A 479 1.84 -26.80 5.76
CA LEU A 479 2.03 -27.09 4.34
C LEU A 479 1.38 -28.41 3.91
N GLY A 480 1.18 -29.34 4.84
CA GLY A 480 0.52 -30.62 4.61
C GLY A 480 -1.00 -30.57 4.67
N GLY A 481 -1.58 -29.41 4.98
CA GLY A 481 -3.04 -29.20 5.02
C GLY A 481 -3.76 -29.95 6.15
N SER A 482 -3.04 -30.56 7.08
CA SER A 482 -3.62 -31.34 8.19
C SER A 482 -2.63 -31.48 9.34
N PHE A 483 -3.11 -31.35 10.58
CA PHE A 483 -2.32 -31.63 11.78
C PHE A 483 -2.53 -33.05 12.34
N SER A 484 -3.40 -33.85 11.72
CA SER A 484 -3.59 -35.26 12.07
C SER A 484 -2.91 -36.20 11.08
N GLU A 485 -2.99 -35.88 9.78
CA GLU A 485 -2.47 -36.69 8.68
C GLU A 485 -1.78 -35.77 7.64
N PRO A 486 -0.70 -35.07 8.00
CA PRO A 486 -0.04 -34.14 7.08
C PRO A 486 0.60 -34.86 5.91
N ALA A 487 0.49 -34.25 4.72
CA ALA A 487 1.22 -34.65 3.52
C ALA A 487 1.68 -33.41 2.74
N ALA A 488 2.77 -32.79 3.19
CA ALA A 488 3.27 -31.54 2.61
C ALA A 488 4.06 -31.80 1.32
N PRO A 489 3.73 -31.18 0.18
CA PRO A 489 4.55 -31.26 -1.02
C PRO A 489 6.00 -30.85 -0.73
N LEU A 490 6.96 -31.65 -1.20
CA LEU A 490 8.39 -31.43 -0.97
C LEU A 490 8.84 -30.08 -1.55
N GLU A 491 8.31 -29.70 -2.71
CA GLU A 491 8.56 -28.39 -3.33
C GLU A 491 8.15 -27.23 -2.42
N TRP A 492 7.04 -27.35 -1.70
CA TRP A 492 6.56 -26.28 -0.81
C TRP A 492 7.47 -26.09 0.39
N MET A 493 8.06 -27.18 0.91
CA MET A 493 9.10 -27.09 1.95
C MET A 493 10.29 -26.29 1.42
N LYS A 494 10.77 -26.60 0.21
CA LYS A 494 11.88 -25.88 -0.41
C LYS A 494 11.59 -24.38 -0.53
N ILE A 495 10.42 -24.01 -1.06
CA ILE A 495 10.02 -22.61 -1.26
C ILE A 495 9.99 -21.84 0.06
N VAL A 496 9.38 -22.38 1.11
CA VAL A 496 9.29 -21.67 2.40
C VAL A 496 10.66 -21.46 3.03
N PHE A 497 11.60 -22.41 2.88
CA PHE A 497 12.92 -22.28 3.47
C PHE A 497 13.89 -21.44 2.64
N GLU A 498 13.95 -21.64 1.31
CA GLU A 498 14.89 -20.94 0.42
C GLU A 498 14.42 -19.54 0.02
N GLU A 499 13.12 -19.40 -0.26
CA GLU A 499 12.56 -18.12 -0.73
C GLU A 499 11.90 -17.31 0.38
N GLU A 500 11.68 -17.92 1.56
CA GLU A 500 10.89 -17.34 2.65
C GLU A 500 9.60 -16.74 2.10
N ARG A 501 8.85 -17.58 1.39
CA ARG A 501 7.61 -17.27 0.68
C ARG A 501 6.58 -18.37 0.95
N LEU A 502 5.32 -17.98 1.13
CA LEU A 502 4.21 -18.93 1.14
C LEU A 502 3.92 -19.38 -0.31
N PRO A 503 3.78 -20.70 -0.58
CA PRO A 503 3.70 -21.24 -1.93
C PRO A 503 2.31 -21.09 -2.59
N PHE A 504 1.70 -19.90 -2.48
CA PHE A 504 0.37 -19.62 -3.05
C PHE A 504 0.35 -19.82 -4.58
N LYS A 505 1.46 -19.53 -5.27
CA LYS A 505 1.58 -19.73 -6.72
C LYS A 505 1.56 -21.21 -7.10
N GLU A 506 2.05 -22.06 -6.21
CA GLU A 506 2.16 -23.50 -6.36
C GLU A 506 0.92 -24.24 -5.81
N GLY A 507 -0.13 -23.49 -5.46
CA GLY A 507 -1.44 -24.04 -5.08
C GLY A 507 -1.68 -24.17 -3.58
N PHE A 508 -0.78 -23.66 -2.72
CA PHE A 508 -1.06 -23.56 -1.29
C PHE A 508 -2.27 -22.66 -1.05
N ASN A 509 -3.15 -23.09 -0.15
CA ASN A 509 -4.27 -22.30 0.33
C ASN A 509 -4.27 -22.33 1.86
N THR A 510 -4.60 -21.19 2.47
CA THR A 510 -4.83 -21.11 3.91
C THR A 510 -5.88 -22.12 4.33
N SER A 511 -5.63 -22.84 5.43
CA SER A 511 -6.55 -23.83 5.97
C SER A 511 -7.94 -23.23 6.20
N THR A 512 -9.00 -23.92 5.77
CA THR A 512 -10.37 -23.55 6.11
C THR A 512 -10.72 -23.89 7.56
N GLU A 513 -9.97 -24.80 8.18
CA GLU A 513 -10.10 -25.16 9.58
C GLU A 513 -9.16 -24.34 10.46
N VAL A 514 -9.67 -23.87 11.59
CA VAL A 514 -8.89 -23.13 12.58
C VAL A 514 -7.86 -24.06 13.22
N ILE A 515 -6.60 -23.65 13.19
CA ILE A 515 -5.48 -24.41 13.76
C ILE A 515 -5.26 -23.99 15.21
N THR A 516 -5.16 -24.98 16.09
CA THR A 516 -5.13 -24.81 17.55
C THR A 516 -3.84 -25.34 18.17
N THR A 517 -3.55 -24.91 19.40
CA THR A 517 -2.42 -25.44 20.20
C THR A 517 -2.49 -26.95 20.36
N ALA A 518 -3.68 -27.54 20.55
CA ALA A 518 -3.84 -28.98 20.73
C ALA A 518 -3.43 -29.77 19.48
N GLN A 519 -3.75 -29.26 18.28
CA GLN A 519 -3.36 -29.87 17.01
C GLN A 519 -1.84 -29.86 16.81
N VAL A 520 -1.19 -28.71 17.06
CA VAL A 520 0.27 -28.59 16.97
C VAL A 520 0.96 -29.54 17.94
N LEU A 521 0.51 -29.58 19.20
CA LEU A 521 1.06 -30.49 20.21
C LEU A 521 0.85 -31.96 19.87
N GLY A 522 -0.32 -32.32 19.34
CA GLY A 522 -0.62 -33.68 18.88
C GLY A 522 0.34 -34.14 17.78
N LEU A 523 0.53 -33.31 16.74
CA LEU A 523 1.47 -33.62 15.67
C LEU A 523 2.93 -33.65 16.15
N SER A 524 3.32 -32.73 17.02
CA SER A 524 4.65 -32.71 17.65
C SER A 524 4.94 -34.03 18.37
N GLN A 525 3.95 -34.58 19.09
CA GLN A 525 4.08 -35.87 19.76
C GLN A 525 4.20 -37.03 18.77
N LEU A 526 3.43 -37.02 17.67
CA LEU A 526 3.53 -38.05 16.63
C LEU A 526 4.91 -38.06 15.96
N ILE A 527 5.49 -36.89 15.68
CA ILE A 527 6.86 -36.77 15.14
C ILE A 527 7.87 -37.34 16.14
N ALA A 528 7.73 -36.99 17.43
CA ALA A 528 8.62 -37.48 18.48
C ALA A 528 8.62 -39.01 18.59
N THR A 529 7.45 -39.65 18.49
CA THR A 529 7.32 -41.11 18.61
C THR A 529 7.62 -41.87 17.32
N SER A 530 7.68 -41.18 16.18
CA SER A 530 8.00 -41.80 14.87
C SER A 530 9.50 -41.79 14.55
N SER A 531 10.31 -41.15 15.41
CA SER A 531 11.76 -41.13 15.28
C SER A 531 12.33 -42.47 15.80
N THR A 532 12.54 -43.44 14.90
CA THR A 532 13.26 -44.69 15.20
C THR A 532 14.75 -44.56 14.97
#